data_AF-A0A951D1C7-F1
#
_entry.id   AF-A0A951D1C7-F1
#
_cell.length_a   1.000
_cell.length_b   1.000
_cell.length_c   1.000
_cell.angle_alpha   90.00
_cell.angle_beta   90.00
_cell.angle_gamma   90.00
#
_symmetry.space_group_name_H-M   'P 1'
#
loop_
_entity.id
_entity.type
_entity.pdbx_description
1 polymer ?
#
loop_
_entity_poly.entity_id
_entity_poly.type
_entity_poly.pdbx_seq_one_letter_code
_entity_poly.pdbx_strand_id
1 'polypeptide(L)'
;MPSNLEGELGQIAAVARAGGWRAAHRRLDRWTADTRALLDDAQRILRPNRAPIEARNQLRALLEAYQVKAGRLGRIEDAELERVFSQAHQALHTAPTDVALAAQLVRRYQELLNATRPAAEKALR
;
A
#
# COMPACT_ATOMS: atom_id res chain seq x y z
N MET A 1 -13.41 9.37 -21.15
CA MET A 1 -12.93 9.70 -22.51
C MET A 1 -11.46 10.05 -22.40
N PRO A 2 -10.56 9.51 -23.24
CA PRO A 2 -9.16 9.92 -23.19
C PRO A 2 -9.08 11.38 -23.64
N SER A 3 -8.73 12.27 -22.72
CA SER A 3 -8.45 13.68 -23.01
C SER A 3 -7.20 13.75 -23.90
N ASN A 4 -7.31 14.32 -25.10
CA ASN A 4 -6.17 14.52 -25.99
C ASN A 4 -5.36 15.76 -25.55
N LEU A 5 -4.79 15.68 -24.34
CA LEU A 5 -4.08 16.78 -23.68
C LEU A 5 -2.90 17.29 -24.51
N GLU A 6 -2.20 16.37 -25.19
CA GLU A 6 -1.08 16.68 -26.07
C GLU A 6 -1.54 17.49 -27.29
N GLY A 7 -2.62 17.05 -27.95
CA GLY A 7 -3.20 17.77 -29.08
C GLY A 7 -3.69 19.17 -28.71
N GLU A 8 -4.32 19.31 -27.54
CA GLU A 8 -4.79 20.59 -27.02
C GLU A 8 -3.61 21.54 -26.72
N LEU A 9 -2.55 21.05 -26.08
CA LEU A 9 -1.34 21.83 -25.81
C LEU A 9 -0.66 22.26 -27.11
N GLY A 10 -0.63 21.39 -28.12
CA GLY A 10 -0.14 21.70 -29.46
C GLY A 10 -0.89 22.86 -30.12
N GLN A 11 -2.22 22.90 -29.99
CA GLN A 11 -3.04 24.01 -30.50
C GLN A 11 -2.77 25.32 -29.75
N ILE A 12 -2.56 25.27 -28.43
CA ILE A 12 -2.20 26.45 -27.62
C ILE A 12 -0.85 27.01 -28.08
N ALA A 13 0.14 26.14 -28.29
CA ALA A 13 1.45 26.52 -28.81
C ALA A 13 1.36 27.15 -30.22
N ALA A 14 0.48 26.64 -31.09
CA ALA A 14 0.24 27.22 -32.41
C ALA A 14 -0.30 28.66 -32.33
N VAL A 15 -1.25 28.93 -31.42
CA VAL A 15 -1.79 30.29 -31.19
C VAL A 15 -0.70 31.24 -30.69
N ALA A 16 0.18 30.78 -29.81
CA ALA A 16 1.31 31.57 -29.33
C ALA A 16 2.27 31.92 -30.48
N ARG A 17 2.64 30.94 -31.31
CA ARG A 17 3.52 31.12 -32.47
C ARG A 17 2.94 32.09 -33.51
N ALA A 18 1.62 32.12 -33.66
CA ALA A 18 0.92 33.07 -34.52
C ALA A 18 0.81 34.50 -33.93
N GLY A 19 1.45 34.78 -32.78
CA GLY A 19 1.43 36.10 -32.12
C GLY A 19 0.23 36.32 -31.18
N GLY A 20 -0.64 35.33 -31.02
CA GLY A 20 -1.85 35.39 -30.17
C GLY A 20 -1.58 35.22 -28.68
N TRP A 21 -0.54 35.85 -28.14
CA TRP A 21 -0.01 35.60 -26.78
C TRP A 21 -1.05 35.66 -25.67
N ARG A 22 -1.93 36.67 -25.66
CA ARG A 22 -2.97 36.81 -24.62
C ARG A 22 -3.99 35.67 -24.67
N ALA A 23 -4.35 35.20 -25.87
CA ALA A 23 -5.28 34.09 -26.04
C ALA A 23 -4.62 32.76 -25.69
N ALA A 24 -3.35 32.57 -26.09
CA ALA A 24 -2.57 31.40 -25.72
C ALA A 24 -2.39 31.29 -24.20
N HIS A 25 -2.06 32.38 -23.52
CA HIS A 25 -1.91 32.41 -22.06
C HIS A 25 -3.18 31.96 -21.33
N ARG A 26 -4.33 32.57 -21.64
CA ARG A 26 -5.61 32.17 -21.01
C ARG A 26 -5.98 30.71 -21.27
N ARG A 27 -5.67 30.19 -22.46
CA ARG A 27 -5.92 28.79 -22.79
C ARG A 27 -4.96 27.87 -22.04
N LEU A 28 -3.70 28.25 -21.90
CA LEU A 28 -2.71 27.51 -21.14
C LEU A 28 -3.06 27.44 -19.64
N ASP A 29 -3.53 28.54 -19.05
CA ASP A 29 -3.97 28.56 -17.65
C ASP A 29 -5.13 27.59 -17.42
N ARG A 30 -6.12 27.60 -18.31
CA ARG A 30 -7.26 26.68 -18.26
C ARG A 30 -6.81 25.23 -18.42
N TRP A 31 -6.02 24.95 -19.46
CA TRP A 31 -5.48 23.61 -19.71
C TRP A 31 -4.67 23.09 -18.52
N THR A 32 -3.89 23.97 -17.87
CA THR A 32 -3.11 23.62 -16.67
C THR A 32 -4.02 23.30 -15.49
N ALA A 33 -5.06 24.10 -15.27
CA ALA A 33 -6.05 23.85 -14.22
C ALA A 33 -6.79 22.52 -14.45
N ASP A 34 -7.27 22.27 -15.66
CA ASP A 34 -8.02 21.07 -16.03
C ASP A 34 -7.12 19.81 -15.91
N THR A 35 -5.88 19.89 -16.39
CA THR A 35 -4.92 18.78 -16.27
C THR A 35 -4.57 18.46 -14.82
N ARG A 36 -4.43 19.48 -13.97
CA ARG A 36 -4.23 19.28 -12.52
C ARG A 36 -5.43 18.61 -11.88
N ALA A 37 -6.65 19.05 -12.19
CA ALA A 37 -7.86 18.42 -11.68
C ALA A 37 -7.97 16.95 -12.09
N LEU A 38 -7.65 16.62 -13.35
CA LEU A 38 -7.60 15.24 -13.84
C LEU A 38 -6.56 14.41 -13.10
N LEU A 39 -5.37 14.97 -12.83
CA LEU A 39 -4.33 14.31 -12.07
C LEU A 39 -4.76 14.04 -10.63
N ASP A 40 -5.36 15.04 -9.97
CA ASP A 40 -5.84 14.93 -8.59
C ASP A 40 -6.94 13.87 -8.47
N ASP A 41 -7.86 13.80 -9.44
CA ASP A 41 -8.89 12.77 -9.50
C ASP A 41 -8.29 11.37 -9.72
N ALA A 42 -7.34 11.23 -10.64
CA ALA A 42 -6.64 9.98 -10.86
C ALA A 42 -5.92 9.52 -9.57
N GLN A 43 -5.25 10.43 -8.88
CA GLN A 43 -4.60 10.13 -7.60
C GLN A 43 -5.60 9.80 -6.49
N ARG A 44 -6.75 10.46 -6.46
CA ARG A 44 -7.84 10.19 -5.49
C ARG A 44 -8.42 8.80 -5.68
N ILE A 45 -8.47 8.28 -6.90
CA ILE A 45 -8.91 6.91 -7.21
C ILE A 45 -7.78 5.90 -6.94
N LEU A 46 -6.55 6.21 -7.34
CA LEU A 46 -5.41 5.29 -7.18
C LEU A 46 -5.05 5.02 -5.71
N ARG A 47 -5.08 6.04 -4.86
CA ARG A 47 -4.71 5.92 -3.43
C ARG A 47 -5.50 4.84 -2.68
N PRO A 48 -6.85 4.86 -2.63
CA PRO A 48 -7.62 3.85 -1.92
C PRO A 48 -7.49 2.46 -2.55
N ASN A 49 -7.28 2.36 -3.86
CA ASN A 49 -7.09 1.07 -4.54
C ASN A 49 -5.70 0.45 -4.24
N ARG A 50 -4.67 1.27 -4.06
CA ARG A 50 -3.32 0.80 -3.70
C ARG A 50 -3.19 0.45 -2.22
N ALA A 51 -3.88 1.18 -1.34
CA ALA A 51 -3.80 0.99 0.11
C ALA A 51 -3.95 -0.47 0.59
N PRO A 52 -4.97 -1.26 0.18
CA PRO A 52 -5.12 -2.65 0.63
C PRO A 52 -4.02 -3.58 0.09
N ILE A 53 -3.49 -3.31 -1.12
CA ILE A 53 -2.39 -4.08 -1.71
C ILE A 53 -1.11 -3.88 -0.89
N GLU A 54 -0.79 -2.62 -0.56
CA GLU A 54 0.37 -2.30 0.26
C GLU A 54 0.23 -2.85 1.68
N ALA A 55 -0.95 -2.72 2.29
CA ALA A 55 -1.22 -3.29 3.61
C ALA A 55 -1.02 -4.82 3.62
N ARG A 56 -1.50 -5.53 2.58
CA ARG A 56 -1.24 -6.97 2.43
C ARG A 56 0.25 -7.28 2.30
N ASN A 57 0.99 -6.54 1.49
CA ASN A 57 2.43 -6.75 1.31
C ASN A 57 3.20 -6.53 2.62
N GLN A 58 2.85 -5.50 3.38
CA GLN A 58 3.41 -5.23 4.71
C GLN A 58 3.11 -6.37 5.70
N LEU A 59 1.87 -6.88 5.72
CA LEU A 59 1.50 -8.00 6.58
C LEU A 59 2.25 -9.29 6.22
N ARG A 60 2.50 -9.56 4.94
CA ARG A 60 3.32 -10.69 4.49
C ARG A 60 4.75 -10.58 5.01
N ALA A 61 5.39 -9.43 4.80
CA ALA A 61 6.74 -9.16 5.30
C ALA A 61 6.82 -9.28 6.84
N LEU A 62 5.80 -8.79 7.57
CA LEU A 62 5.73 -8.94 9.02
C LEU A 62 5.58 -10.39 9.47
N LEU A 63 4.71 -11.16 8.82
CA LEU A 63 4.50 -12.57 9.13
C LEU A 63 5.78 -13.39 8.93
N GLU A 64 6.47 -13.18 7.80
CA GLU A 64 7.76 -13.80 7.50
C GLU A 64 8.81 -13.43 8.56
N ALA A 65 8.90 -12.15 8.94
CA ALA A 65 9.81 -11.70 9.99
C ALA A 65 9.52 -12.36 11.35
N TYR A 66 8.25 -12.52 11.72
CA TYR A 66 7.89 -13.22 12.96
C TYR A 66 8.17 -14.72 12.88
N GLN A 67 8.00 -15.37 11.73
CA GLN A 67 8.37 -16.77 11.54
C GLN A 67 9.87 -16.98 11.75
N VAL A 68 10.71 -16.11 11.17
CA VAL A 68 12.17 -16.11 11.41
C VAL A 68 12.48 -15.94 12.89
N LYS A 69 11.78 -15.02 13.58
CA LYS A 69 11.94 -14.82 15.02
C LYS A 69 11.54 -16.07 15.82
N ALA A 70 10.44 -16.73 15.48
CA ALA A 70 10.01 -17.98 16.12
C ALA A 70 11.06 -19.09 15.97
N GLY A 71 11.68 -19.21 14.79
CA GLY A 71 12.79 -20.14 14.55
C GLY A 71 14.00 -19.88 15.44
N ARG A 72 14.41 -18.61 15.56
CA ARG A 72 15.52 -18.23 16.46
C ARG A 72 15.24 -18.50 17.94
N LEU A 73 13.97 -18.52 18.33
CA LEU A 73 13.53 -18.82 19.69
C LEU A 73 13.26 -20.32 19.92
N GLY A 74 13.43 -21.18 18.90
CA GLY A 74 13.13 -22.61 18.97
C GLY A 74 11.64 -22.91 19.17
N ARG A 75 10.74 -22.04 18.70
CA ARG A 75 9.30 -22.12 18.95
C ARG A 75 8.46 -22.55 17.74
N ILE A 76 9.09 -22.96 16.65
CA ILE A 76 8.37 -23.39 15.43
C ILE A 76 7.49 -24.62 15.69
N GLU A 77 7.86 -25.47 16.66
CA GLU A 77 7.12 -26.69 16.99
C GLU A 77 5.90 -26.45 17.90
N ASP A 78 5.67 -25.21 18.36
CA ASP A 78 4.48 -24.86 19.13
C ASP A 78 3.23 -24.96 18.23
N ALA A 79 2.36 -25.92 18.54
CA ALA A 79 1.18 -26.23 17.74
C ALA A 79 0.18 -25.06 17.66
N GLU A 80 0.08 -24.21 18.69
CA GLU A 80 -0.79 -23.02 18.62
C GLU A 80 -0.17 -21.96 17.70
N LEU A 81 1.15 -21.77 17.80
CA LEU A 81 1.89 -20.83 16.97
C LEU A 81 1.82 -21.22 15.49
N GLU A 82 2.03 -22.50 15.16
CA GLU A 82 1.94 -23.04 13.81
C GLU A 82 0.51 -22.92 13.24
N ARG A 83 -0.51 -23.18 14.05
CA ARG A 83 -1.92 -23.04 13.64
C ARG A 83 -2.24 -21.59 13.26
N VAL A 84 -1.83 -20.62 14.08
CA VAL A 84 -2.08 -19.20 13.79
C VAL A 84 -1.25 -18.73 12.60
N PHE A 85 -0.02 -19.21 12.45
CA PHE A 85 0.81 -18.93 11.27
C PHE A 85 0.11 -19.39 9.99
N SER A 86 -0.33 -20.65 9.94
CA SER A 86 -1.02 -21.23 8.80
C SER A 86 -2.29 -20.45 8.42
N GLN A 87 -3.08 -20.05 9.42
CA GLN A 87 -4.27 -19.21 9.20
C GLN A 87 -3.92 -17.84 8.61
N ALA A 88 -2.91 -17.16 9.17
CA ALA A 88 -2.45 -15.86 8.68
C ALA A 88 -1.91 -15.96 7.25
N HIS A 89 -1.09 -16.99 6.98
CA HIS A 89 -0.51 -17.23 5.66
C HIS A 89 -1.61 -17.51 4.62
N GLN A 90 -2.58 -18.37 4.95
CA GLN A 90 -3.71 -18.66 4.07
C GLN A 90 -4.52 -17.40 3.74
N ALA A 91 -4.83 -16.57 4.75
CA ALA A 91 -5.57 -15.32 4.58
C ALA A 91 -4.82 -14.33 3.66
N LEU A 92 -3.49 -14.25 3.77
CA LEU A 92 -2.65 -13.32 2.99
C LEU A 92 -2.36 -13.76 1.55
N HIS A 93 -2.46 -15.05 1.26
CA HIS A 93 -2.09 -15.64 -0.04
C HIS A 93 -3.29 -16.13 -0.86
N THR A 94 -4.51 -16.09 -0.29
CA THR A 94 -5.75 -16.45 -1.00
C THR A 94 -6.50 -15.20 -1.43
N ALA A 95 -7.05 -15.23 -2.66
CA ALA A 95 -7.93 -14.18 -3.16
C ALA A 95 -9.40 -14.63 -3.07
N PRO A 96 -10.34 -13.75 -2.67
CA PRO A 96 -10.14 -12.38 -2.19
C PRO A 96 -9.48 -12.33 -0.79
N THR A 97 -8.56 -11.38 -0.59
CA THR A 97 -7.85 -11.19 0.69
C THR A 97 -8.64 -10.25 1.60
N ASP A 98 -9.12 -10.77 2.74
CA ASP A 98 -9.61 -9.92 3.83
C ASP A 98 -8.40 -9.40 4.63
N VAL A 99 -7.99 -8.16 4.32
CA VAL A 99 -6.85 -7.50 4.97
C VAL A 99 -7.10 -7.28 6.47
N ALA A 100 -8.35 -7.08 6.89
CA ALA A 100 -8.67 -6.85 8.30
C ALA A 100 -8.52 -8.13 9.11
N LEU A 101 -9.03 -9.26 8.58
CA LEU A 101 -8.84 -10.58 9.18
C LEU A 101 -7.35 -10.96 9.22
N ALA A 102 -6.64 -10.78 8.11
CA ALA A 102 -5.21 -11.07 8.05
C ALA A 102 -4.41 -10.26 9.09
N ALA A 103 -4.73 -8.97 9.27
CA ALA A 103 -4.11 -8.13 10.28
C ALA A 103 -4.37 -8.63 11.72
N GLN A 104 -5.57 -9.14 12.00
CA GLN A 104 -5.89 -9.75 13.30
C GLN A 104 -5.07 -11.02 13.56
N LEU A 105 -4.95 -11.89 12.56
CA LEU A 105 -4.19 -13.14 12.67
C LEU A 105 -2.68 -12.87 12.87
N VAL A 106 -2.11 -11.91 12.14
CA VAL A 106 -0.71 -11.51 12.33
C VAL A 106 -0.47 -10.92 13.73
N ARG A 107 -1.39 -10.09 14.24
CA ARG A 107 -1.30 -9.59 15.63
C ARG A 107 -1.38 -10.73 16.65
N ARG A 108 -2.31 -11.67 16.48
CA ARG A 108 -2.43 -12.84 17.36
C ARG A 108 -1.15 -13.68 17.36
N TYR A 109 -0.53 -13.86 16.20
CA TYR A 109 0.76 -14.56 16.08
C TYR A 109 1.86 -13.85 16.89
N GLN A 110 1.97 -12.53 16.73
CA GLN A 110 2.92 -11.70 17.48
C GLN A 110 2.69 -11.79 19.00
N GLU A 111 1.45 -11.71 19.45
CA GLU A 111 1.08 -11.81 20.87
C GLU A 111 1.50 -13.16 21.45
N LEU A 112 1.17 -14.27 20.78
CA LEU A 112 1.58 -15.61 21.18
C LEU A 112 3.09 -15.74 21.25
N LEU A 113 3.79 -15.28 20.21
CA LEU A 113 5.25 -15.30 20.17
C LEU A 113 5.91 -14.53 21.32
N ASN A 114 5.27 -13.46 21.81
CA ASN A 114 5.80 -12.64 22.90
C ASN A 114 5.36 -13.10 24.29
N ALA A 115 4.17 -13.70 24.42
CA ALA A 115 3.65 -14.21 25.69
C ALA A 115 4.50 -15.35 26.26
N THR A 116 5.12 -16.14 25.39
CA THR A 116 5.97 -17.28 25.77
C THR A 116 7.42 -16.90 26.04
N ARG A 117 7.76 -15.61 26.07
CA ARG A 117 9.07 -15.13 26.56
C ARG A 117 9.13 -15.42 28.06
N PRO A 118 10.01 -16.30 28.56
CA PRO A 118 10.16 -16.49 29.99
C PRO A 118 10.55 -15.16 30.63
N ALA A 119 10.05 -14.90 31.83
CA ALA A 119 10.48 -13.79 32.69
C ALA A 119 12.00 -13.79 33.03
N ALA A 120 12.78 -14.72 32.47
CA ALA A 120 14.20 -14.91 32.71
C ALA A 120 15.10 -13.73 32.26
N GLU A 121 14.62 -12.84 31.38
CA GLU A 121 15.39 -11.65 30.97
C GLU A 121 15.19 -10.44 31.91
N LYS A 122 14.30 -10.53 32.91
CA LYS A 122 14.09 -9.51 33.94
C LYS A 122 14.88 -9.73 35.23
N ALA A 123 15.60 -10.85 35.37
CA ALA A 123 16.37 -11.18 36.57
C ALA A 123 17.89 -10.94 36.42
N LEU A 124 18.35 -10.42 35.27
CA LEU A 124 19.76 -10.13 35.01
C LEU A 124 19.94 -8.73 34.41
N ARG A 125 19.38 -7.71 35.05
CA ARG A 125 19.80 -6.31 34.92
C ARG A 125 19.65 -5.60 36.26
#